data_AF-A0AAW1QNG7-F1
#
_entry.id   AF-A0AAW1QNG7-F1
#
_cell.length_a   1.000
_cell.length_b   1.000
_cell.length_c   1.000
_cell.angle_alpha   90.00
_cell.angle_beta   90.00
_cell.angle_gamma   90.00
#
_symmetry.space_group_name_H-M   'P 1'
#
loop_
_entity.id
_entity.type
_entity.pdbx_description
1 polymer ?
#
loop_
_entity_poly.entity_id
_entity_poly.type
_entity_poly.pdbx_seq_one_letter_code
_entity_poly.pdbx_strand_id
1 'polypeptide(L)'
;MRDIVPAPADFYELLGLDLDAGAADVRLAYRSLQRIVHPDIAGESATEMAAFLNVAHATLMDDSVRGLYARDVQRFRREVGQFDGRPVSRWLGAEAEQRAVFVDESTCIGCMNCTNCAPSTFFIEDEYGRARVHAQWGDEEDAIREAVDMCPVDCIAYIKRSQLALLEFVMKSCSREDIAIMARRRSGNLSTAPAKGNPFVRAEVWLKYRSEAQVALDDGVKRMQDEALAAAIARVWLALPDAVREKGWPAWTSKQARAPVAFPASMQP
;
A
#
# COMPACT_ATOMS: atom_id res chain seq x y z
N MET A 1 -13.65 -2.96 -11.09
CA MET A 1 -12.64 -3.36 -10.09
C MET A 1 -13.25 -3.06 -8.75
N ARG A 2 -13.43 -4.07 -7.89
CA ARG A 2 -13.98 -3.88 -6.53
C ARG A 2 -13.03 -2.98 -5.73
N ASP A 3 -13.55 -2.24 -4.76
CA ASP A 3 -12.74 -1.44 -3.84
C ASP A 3 -11.65 -2.30 -3.21
N ILE A 4 -10.41 -1.81 -3.23
CA ILE A 4 -9.28 -2.52 -2.65
C ILE A 4 -9.31 -2.30 -1.16
N VAL A 5 -9.68 -3.34 -0.42
CA VAL A 5 -9.87 -3.26 1.03
C VAL A 5 -8.52 -3.31 1.74
N PRO A 6 -8.25 -2.45 2.74
CA PRO A 6 -7.09 -2.59 3.60
C PRO A 6 -7.15 -3.92 4.34
N ALA A 7 -5.99 -4.53 4.58
CA ALA A 7 -5.88 -5.82 5.25
C ALA A 7 -4.54 -5.87 6.01
N PRO A 8 -4.45 -6.62 7.11
CA PRO A 8 -3.20 -6.82 7.83
C PRO A 8 -2.08 -7.30 6.90
N ALA A 9 -0.88 -6.74 7.07
CA ALA A 9 0.29 -7.05 6.26
C ALA A 9 1.39 -7.81 7.04
N ASP A 10 1.29 -7.90 8.36
CA ASP A 10 2.28 -8.59 9.21
C ASP A 10 1.60 -9.23 10.44
N PHE A 11 2.34 -10.03 11.22
CA PHE A 11 1.76 -10.73 12.38
C PHE A 11 1.37 -9.81 13.53
N TYR A 12 2.00 -8.65 13.67
CA TYR A 12 1.60 -7.67 14.69
C TYR A 12 0.27 -7.02 14.31
N GLU A 13 0.11 -6.60 13.05
CA GLU A 13 -1.17 -6.10 12.53
C GLU A 13 -2.28 -7.16 12.57
N LEU A 14 -1.94 -8.41 12.27
CA LEU A 14 -2.88 -9.53 12.30
C LEU A 14 -3.38 -9.80 13.72
N LEU A 15 -2.54 -9.66 14.74
CA LEU A 15 -2.94 -9.80 16.15
C LEU A 15 -3.48 -8.50 16.77
N GLY A 16 -3.38 -7.37 16.07
CA GLY A 16 -3.75 -6.05 16.60
C GLY A 16 -2.82 -5.57 17.72
N LEU A 17 -1.52 -5.78 17.55
CA LEU A 17 -0.48 -5.48 18.54
C LEU A 17 0.54 -4.45 18.01
N ASP A 18 1.15 -3.71 18.93
CA ASP A 18 2.32 -2.88 18.67
C ASP A 18 3.62 -3.71 18.67
N LEU A 19 4.70 -3.16 18.09
CA LEU A 19 5.99 -3.84 17.96
C LEU A 19 6.69 -4.08 19.31
N ASP A 20 6.31 -3.34 20.34
CA ASP A 20 6.81 -3.46 21.71
C ASP A 20 5.93 -4.37 22.60
N ALA A 21 4.89 -4.98 22.03
CA ALA A 21 3.97 -5.87 22.75
C ALA A 21 4.69 -7.07 23.40
N GLY A 22 4.30 -7.37 24.63
CA GLY A 22 4.87 -8.46 25.42
C GLY A 22 4.28 -9.82 25.07
N ALA A 23 4.92 -10.89 25.56
CA ALA A 23 4.43 -12.26 25.33
C ALA A 23 3.03 -12.50 25.95
N ALA A 24 2.66 -11.76 27.00
CA ALA A 24 1.32 -11.82 27.58
C ALA A 24 0.26 -11.30 26.59
N ASP A 25 0.53 -10.19 25.92
CA ASP A 25 -0.37 -9.57 24.94
C ASP A 25 -0.56 -10.48 23.73
N VAL A 26 0.54 -11.07 23.23
CA VAL A 26 0.53 -12.07 22.14
C VAL A 26 -0.41 -13.23 22.48
N ARG A 27 -0.31 -13.81 23.69
CA ARG A 27 -1.17 -14.92 24.11
C ARG A 27 -2.65 -14.51 24.20
N LEU A 28 -2.92 -13.30 24.72
CA LEU A 28 -4.29 -12.81 24.87
C LEU A 28 -4.94 -12.56 23.51
N ALA A 29 -4.24 -11.85 22.62
CA ALA A 29 -4.71 -11.55 21.26
C ALA A 29 -4.96 -12.84 20.47
N TYR A 30 -3.99 -13.77 20.47
CA TYR A 30 -4.12 -15.07 19.81
C TYR A 30 -5.34 -15.85 20.30
N ARG A 31 -5.53 -15.99 21.62
CA ARG A 31 -6.69 -16.69 22.18
C ARG A 31 -8.01 -16.01 21.86
N SER A 32 -8.04 -14.68 21.81
CA SER A 32 -9.24 -13.92 21.46
C SER A 32 -9.65 -14.19 20.01
N LEU A 33 -8.70 -14.08 19.08
CA LEU A 33 -8.94 -14.29 17.66
C LEU A 33 -9.27 -15.75 17.34
N GLN A 34 -8.60 -16.72 17.96
CA GLN A 34 -8.92 -18.14 17.73
C GLN A 34 -10.37 -18.49 18.12
N ARG A 35 -10.95 -17.85 19.15
CA ARG A 35 -12.38 -18.06 19.48
C ARG A 35 -13.34 -17.52 18.41
N ILE A 36 -12.85 -16.72 17.48
CA ILE A 36 -13.63 -16.12 16.40
C ILE A 36 -13.42 -16.89 15.11
N VAL A 37 -12.18 -17.28 14.79
CA VAL A 37 -11.83 -17.92 13.52
C VAL A 37 -11.69 -19.44 13.56
N HIS A 38 -11.91 -20.09 14.72
CA HIS A 38 -11.85 -21.56 14.78
C HIS A 38 -12.79 -22.19 13.73
N PRO A 39 -12.36 -23.23 12.99
CA PRO A 39 -13.18 -23.87 11.94
C PRO A 39 -14.56 -24.33 12.44
N ASP A 40 -14.65 -24.81 13.67
CA ASP A 40 -15.92 -25.23 14.27
C ASP A 40 -16.92 -24.08 14.50
N ILE A 41 -16.44 -22.83 14.50
CA ILE A 41 -17.24 -21.62 14.76
C ILE A 41 -17.48 -20.84 13.46
N ALA A 42 -16.43 -20.63 12.67
CA ALA A 42 -16.45 -19.79 11.46
C ALA A 42 -16.51 -20.58 10.15
N GLY A 43 -16.51 -21.92 10.21
CA GLY A 43 -16.55 -22.81 9.06
C GLY A 43 -15.18 -23.02 8.39
N GLU A 44 -15.17 -23.86 7.37
CA GLU A 44 -13.96 -24.31 6.67
C GLU A 44 -13.16 -23.15 6.03
N SER A 45 -13.83 -22.06 5.65
CA SER A 45 -13.19 -20.84 5.12
C SER A 45 -12.22 -20.19 6.11
N ALA A 46 -12.34 -20.47 7.42
CA ALA A 46 -11.48 -19.91 8.45
C ALA A 46 -10.30 -20.80 8.83
N THR A 47 -10.23 -22.03 8.32
CA THR A 47 -9.14 -22.99 8.60
C THR A 47 -7.77 -22.42 8.26
N GLU A 48 -7.65 -21.78 7.10
CA GLU A 48 -6.38 -21.17 6.69
C GLU A 48 -6.00 -20.01 7.62
N MET A 49 -6.96 -19.18 8.03
CA MET A 49 -6.70 -18.10 9.00
C MET A 49 -6.26 -18.64 10.36
N ALA A 50 -6.93 -19.68 10.87
CA ALA A 50 -6.55 -20.31 12.13
C ALA A 50 -5.10 -20.84 12.08
N ALA A 51 -4.67 -21.39 10.95
CA ALA A 51 -3.28 -21.80 10.73
C ALA A 51 -2.31 -20.60 10.73
N PHE A 52 -2.67 -19.49 10.07
CA PHE A 52 -1.88 -18.25 10.13
C PHE A 52 -1.75 -17.69 11.54
N LEU A 53 -2.80 -17.74 12.36
CA LEU A 53 -2.75 -17.34 13.76
C LEU A 53 -1.80 -18.23 14.58
N ASN A 54 -1.75 -19.53 14.29
CA ASN A 54 -0.80 -20.44 14.95
C ASN A 54 0.64 -20.06 14.61
N VAL A 55 0.94 -19.79 13.34
CA VAL A 55 2.28 -19.35 12.89
C VAL A 55 2.64 -18.00 13.50
N ALA A 56 1.71 -17.04 13.52
CA ALA A 56 1.91 -15.74 14.16
C ALA A 56 2.24 -15.91 15.65
N HIS A 57 1.46 -16.72 16.37
CA HIS A 57 1.69 -17.00 17.78
C HIS A 57 3.05 -17.68 18.00
N ALA A 58 3.40 -18.71 17.23
CA ALA A 58 4.69 -19.40 17.36
C ALA A 58 5.88 -18.44 17.11
N THR A 59 5.78 -17.59 16.09
CA THR A 59 6.82 -16.60 15.72
C THR A 59 7.01 -15.56 16.82
N LEU A 60 5.92 -15.04 17.39
CA LEU A 60 5.95 -13.96 18.36
C LEU A 60 6.14 -14.44 19.81
N MET A 61 6.00 -15.73 20.08
CA MET A 61 6.23 -16.33 21.39
C MET A 61 7.70 -16.72 21.64
N ASP A 62 8.49 -16.93 20.59
CA ASP A 62 9.93 -17.15 20.69
C ASP A 62 10.67 -15.81 20.70
N ASP A 63 11.29 -15.44 21.83
CA ASP A 63 12.00 -14.15 21.99
C ASP A 63 13.11 -13.93 20.95
N SER A 64 13.80 -15.00 20.53
CA SER A 64 14.88 -14.92 19.53
C SER A 64 14.34 -14.58 18.15
N VAL A 65 13.20 -15.18 17.78
CA VAL A 65 12.55 -14.99 16.48
C VAL A 65 11.76 -13.69 16.46
N ARG A 66 11.01 -13.37 17.53
CA ARG A 66 10.25 -12.13 17.67
C ARG A 66 11.13 -10.91 17.44
N GLY A 67 12.33 -10.88 18.04
CA GLY A 67 13.26 -9.75 17.89
C GLY A 67 13.78 -9.58 16.46
N LEU A 68 14.06 -10.68 15.74
CA LEU A 68 14.45 -10.64 14.33
C LEU A 68 13.28 -10.17 13.46
N TYR A 69 12.11 -10.79 13.65
CA TYR A 69 10.90 -10.47 12.90
C TYR A 69 10.45 -9.02 13.12
N ALA A 70 10.52 -8.49 14.35
CA ALA A 70 10.21 -7.09 14.64
C ALA A 70 11.09 -6.11 13.85
N ARG A 71 12.39 -6.42 13.68
CA ARG A 71 13.30 -5.60 12.87
C ARG A 71 12.92 -5.66 11.39
N ASP A 72 12.60 -6.84 10.88
CA ASP A 72 12.18 -7.00 9.49
C ASP A 72 10.86 -6.27 9.21
N VAL A 73 9.88 -6.37 10.12
CA VAL A 73 8.62 -5.61 10.04
C VAL A 73 8.88 -4.12 10.07
N GLN A 74 9.74 -3.63 10.97
CA GLN A 74 10.08 -2.22 11.04
C GLN A 74 10.73 -1.73 9.74
N ARG A 75 11.61 -2.54 9.13
CA ARG A 75 12.21 -2.24 7.84
C ARG A 75 11.15 -2.21 6.73
N PHE A 76 10.33 -3.25 6.62
CA PHE A 76 9.29 -3.37 5.61
C PHE A 76 8.27 -2.22 5.68
N ARG A 77 7.83 -1.84 6.89
CA ARG A 77 6.93 -0.70 7.12
C ARG A 77 7.56 0.64 6.73
N ARG A 78 8.88 0.81 6.86
CA ARG A 78 9.58 2.03 6.39
C ARG A 78 9.67 2.08 4.86
N GLU A 79 9.96 0.94 4.23
CA GLU A 79 10.17 0.87 2.76
C GLU A 79 8.85 0.91 1.98
N VAL A 80 7.84 0.16 2.42
CA VAL A 80 6.58 -0.04 1.68
C VAL A 80 5.42 0.72 2.33
N GLY A 81 5.44 0.90 3.64
CA GLY A 81 4.32 1.48 4.39
C GLY A 81 3.17 0.48 4.60
N GLN A 82 2.15 0.93 5.32
CA GLN A 82 0.89 0.21 5.49
C GLN A 82 -0.10 0.60 4.39
N PHE A 83 -0.78 -0.37 3.79
CA PHE A 83 -1.87 -0.08 2.85
C PHE A 83 -3.19 0.08 3.60
N ASP A 84 -3.60 1.33 3.81
CA ASP A 84 -4.84 1.71 4.48
C ASP A 84 -6.04 1.88 3.53
N GLY A 85 -5.84 1.67 2.23
CA GLY A 85 -6.88 1.82 1.21
C GLY A 85 -7.25 3.27 0.91
N ARG A 86 -6.50 4.24 1.43
CA ARG A 86 -6.76 5.66 1.21
C ARG A 86 -5.78 6.24 0.20
N PRO A 87 -6.25 7.10 -0.71
CA PRO A 87 -5.33 7.88 -1.51
C PRO A 87 -4.57 8.88 -0.63
N VAL A 88 -3.32 9.11 -0.98
CA VAL A 88 -2.47 10.18 -0.47
C VAL A 88 -2.95 11.53 -1.01
N SER A 89 -3.40 11.60 -2.27
CA SER A 89 -3.94 12.82 -2.85
C SER A 89 -5.33 13.16 -2.29
N ARG A 90 -5.59 14.45 -2.08
CA ARG A 90 -6.90 14.95 -1.64
C ARG A 90 -7.90 14.82 -2.78
N TRP A 91 -9.12 14.37 -2.48
CA TRP A 91 -10.20 14.36 -3.47
C TRP A 91 -10.99 15.68 -3.46
N LEU A 92 -10.98 16.42 -4.56
CA LEU A 92 -11.80 17.64 -4.75
C LEU A 92 -12.85 17.48 -5.88
N GLY A 93 -12.83 16.36 -6.59
CA GLY A 93 -13.80 16.07 -7.66
C GLY A 93 -15.20 15.76 -7.14
N ALA A 94 -16.20 15.84 -8.03
CA ALA A 94 -17.58 15.46 -7.72
C ALA A 94 -17.68 14.00 -7.23
N GLU A 95 -18.71 13.68 -6.43
CA GLU A 95 -18.93 12.30 -5.95
C GLU A 95 -19.12 11.31 -7.10
N ALA A 96 -19.78 11.74 -8.17
CA ALA A 96 -20.04 10.95 -9.37
C ALA A 96 -18.77 10.71 -10.22
N GLU A 97 -17.72 11.50 -10.06
CA GLU A 97 -16.49 11.36 -10.84
C GLU A 97 -15.77 10.06 -10.48
N GLN A 98 -15.47 9.27 -11.52
CA GLN A 98 -14.86 7.94 -11.43
C GLN A 98 -13.45 7.89 -11.99
N ARG A 99 -12.97 8.99 -12.57
CA ARG A 99 -11.61 9.15 -13.09
C ARG A 99 -10.76 9.87 -12.04
N ALA A 100 -9.51 9.46 -11.94
CA ALA A 100 -8.49 10.17 -11.19
C ALA A 100 -7.27 10.37 -12.10
N VAL A 101 -6.40 11.30 -11.74
CA VAL A 101 -5.14 11.52 -12.43
C VAL A 101 -4.00 10.99 -11.57
N PHE A 102 -3.06 10.32 -12.20
CA PHE A 102 -1.91 9.71 -11.54
C PHE A 102 -0.62 10.02 -12.30
N VAL A 103 0.45 10.29 -11.57
CA VAL A 103 1.79 10.48 -12.13
C VAL A 103 2.67 9.28 -11.80
N ASP A 104 3.23 8.65 -12.82
CA ASP A 104 4.31 7.66 -12.69
C ASP A 104 5.63 8.38 -12.40
N GLU A 105 5.97 8.48 -11.11
CA GLU A 105 7.21 9.09 -10.64
C GLU A 105 8.47 8.34 -11.11
N SER A 106 8.35 7.08 -11.53
CA SER A 106 9.49 6.31 -12.04
C SER A 106 9.91 6.74 -13.45
N THR A 107 8.97 7.32 -14.20
CA THR A 107 9.16 7.81 -15.57
C THR A 107 9.24 9.33 -15.64
N CYS A 108 8.60 10.04 -14.70
CA CYS A 108 8.59 11.50 -14.66
C CYS A 108 10.00 12.06 -14.65
N ILE A 109 10.27 13.06 -15.49
CA ILE A 109 11.59 13.70 -15.65
C ILE A 109 11.69 15.09 -14.97
N GLY A 110 10.68 15.51 -14.22
CA GLY A 110 10.70 16.81 -13.54
C GLY A 110 10.65 18.04 -14.46
N CYS A 111 9.97 17.95 -15.61
CA CYS A 111 9.93 19.05 -16.58
C CYS A 111 9.02 20.24 -16.21
N MET A 112 8.19 20.11 -15.17
CA MET A 112 7.30 21.16 -14.64
C MET A 112 6.15 21.62 -15.57
N ASN A 113 5.95 21.03 -16.74
CA ASN A 113 4.83 21.41 -17.62
C ASN A 113 3.47 21.24 -16.91
N CYS A 114 3.26 20.10 -16.23
CA CYS A 114 2.02 19.84 -15.52
C CYS A 114 1.73 20.85 -14.39
N THR A 115 2.75 21.30 -13.67
CA THR A 115 2.60 22.29 -12.60
C THR A 115 2.37 23.70 -13.16
N ASN A 116 2.84 24.00 -14.37
CA ASN A 116 2.56 25.27 -15.03
C ASN A 116 1.13 25.33 -15.59
N CYS A 117 0.62 24.21 -16.10
CA CYS A 117 -0.74 24.11 -16.63
C CYS A 117 -1.81 24.02 -15.53
N ALA A 118 -1.58 23.20 -14.49
CA ALA A 118 -2.56 22.89 -13.45
C ALA A 118 -1.90 22.85 -12.04
N PRO A 119 -1.53 24.03 -11.48
CA PRO A 119 -0.77 24.14 -10.23
C PRO A 119 -1.56 23.76 -8.98
N SER A 120 -2.89 23.74 -9.03
CA SER A 120 -3.72 23.31 -7.89
C SER A 120 -3.87 21.79 -7.81
N THR A 121 -3.47 21.08 -8.87
CA THR A 121 -3.56 19.62 -9.02
C THR A 121 -2.18 18.97 -8.85
N PHE A 122 -1.16 19.53 -9.51
CA PHE A 122 0.19 18.98 -9.57
C PHE A 122 1.21 19.84 -8.83
N PHE A 123 2.20 19.20 -8.23
CA PHE A 123 3.38 19.84 -7.65
C PHE A 123 4.64 19.04 -7.97
N ILE A 124 5.82 19.66 -7.80
CA ILE A 124 7.10 18.97 -7.83
C ILE A 124 7.53 18.67 -6.40
N GLU A 125 7.83 17.41 -6.10
CA GLU A 125 8.41 17.04 -4.81
C GLU A 125 9.93 17.27 -4.78
N ASP A 126 10.45 17.61 -3.61
CA ASP A 126 11.82 18.13 -3.46
C ASP A 126 12.92 17.05 -3.46
N GLU A 127 12.59 15.80 -3.11
CA GLU A 127 13.59 14.75 -2.89
C GLU A 127 14.15 14.19 -4.20
N TYR A 128 13.28 13.92 -5.18
CA TYR A 128 13.65 13.38 -6.49
C TYR A 128 13.30 14.31 -7.66
N GLY A 129 12.70 15.48 -7.40
CA GLY A 129 12.27 16.43 -8.43
C GLY A 129 11.13 15.92 -9.32
N ARG A 130 10.30 15.00 -8.82
CA ARG A 130 9.21 14.36 -9.59
C ARG A 130 7.91 15.13 -9.45
N ALA A 131 7.10 15.09 -10.50
CA ALA A 131 5.73 15.56 -10.39
C ALA A 131 4.88 14.57 -9.57
N ARG A 132 3.96 15.10 -8.77
CA ARG A 132 2.96 14.36 -8.00
C ARG A 132 1.61 15.06 -8.09
N VAL A 133 0.54 14.30 -7.93
CA VAL A 133 -0.81 14.87 -7.72
C VAL A 133 -1.01 15.05 -6.22
N HIS A 134 -1.25 16.27 -5.76
CA HIS A 134 -1.61 16.51 -4.35
C HIS A 134 -3.12 16.68 -4.15
N ALA A 135 -3.84 17.17 -5.18
CA ALA A 135 -5.28 17.30 -5.16
C ALA A 135 -5.89 16.85 -6.49
N GLN A 136 -6.74 15.83 -6.43
CA GLN A 136 -7.54 15.36 -7.56
C GLN A 136 -8.59 16.41 -7.89
N TRP A 137 -8.61 16.87 -9.15
CA TRP A 137 -9.55 17.89 -9.62
C TRP A 137 -9.41 19.22 -8.88
N GLY A 138 -8.17 19.65 -8.62
CA GLY A 138 -7.89 20.95 -8.02
C GLY A 138 -8.03 22.12 -9.01
N ASP A 139 -7.77 21.86 -10.29
CA ASP A 139 -7.98 22.81 -11.40
C ASP A 139 -9.13 22.33 -12.30
N GLU A 140 -9.52 23.18 -13.25
CA GLU A 140 -10.53 22.83 -14.27
C GLU A 140 -10.05 21.67 -15.17
N GLU A 141 -10.99 20.87 -15.66
CA GLU A 141 -10.69 19.66 -16.46
C GLU A 141 -9.85 19.98 -17.70
N ASP A 142 -10.07 21.13 -18.35
CA ASP A 142 -9.29 21.54 -19.52
C ASP A 142 -7.81 21.78 -19.19
N ALA A 143 -7.52 22.40 -18.04
CA ALA A 143 -6.15 22.64 -17.57
C ALA A 143 -5.44 21.34 -17.18
N ILE A 144 -6.18 20.42 -16.54
CA ILE A 144 -5.68 19.08 -16.20
C ILE A 144 -5.38 18.28 -17.48
N ARG A 145 -6.28 18.33 -18.48
CA ARG A 145 -6.07 17.67 -19.76
C ARG A 145 -4.83 18.22 -20.47
N GLU A 146 -4.68 19.55 -20.51
CA GLU A 146 -3.50 20.19 -21.07
C GLU A 146 -2.22 19.75 -20.35
N ALA A 147 -2.25 19.66 -19.01
CA ALA A 147 -1.12 19.16 -18.23
C ALA A 147 -0.72 17.71 -18.60
N VAL A 148 -1.71 16.85 -18.88
CA VAL A 148 -1.48 15.47 -19.34
C VAL A 148 -0.85 15.47 -20.74
N ASP A 149 -1.45 16.21 -21.68
CA ASP A 149 -1.01 16.27 -23.08
C ASP A 149 0.38 16.91 -23.25
N MET A 150 0.75 17.83 -22.36
CA MET A 150 2.05 18.51 -22.36
C MET A 150 3.16 17.69 -21.70
N CYS A 151 2.91 16.47 -21.24
CA CYS A 151 3.93 15.62 -20.63
C CYS A 151 4.86 15.03 -21.71
N PRO A 152 6.14 15.38 -21.77
CA PRO A 152 7.05 14.94 -22.84
C PRO A 152 7.47 13.46 -22.75
N VAL A 153 7.05 12.75 -21.70
CA VAL A 153 7.39 11.35 -21.43
C VAL A 153 6.16 10.52 -21.06
N ASP A 154 4.96 11.04 -21.30
CA ASP A 154 3.68 10.36 -21.07
C ASP A 154 3.55 9.72 -19.67
N CYS A 155 4.13 10.35 -18.64
CA CYS A 155 4.12 9.81 -17.28
C CYS A 155 2.84 10.13 -16.50
N ILE A 156 1.87 10.82 -17.10
CA ILE A 156 0.62 11.23 -16.46
C ILE A 156 -0.52 10.46 -17.11
N ALA A 157 -1.36 9.80 -16.31
CA ALA A 157 -2.44 8.96 -16.80
C ALA A 157 -3.76 9.23 -16.08
N TYR A 158 -4.85 9.22 -16.84
CA TYR A 158 -6.19 9.05 -16.27
C TYR A 158 -6.39 7.58 -15.89
N ILE A 159 -6.78 7.35 -14.65
CA ILE A 159 -7.03 6.03 -14.06
C ILE A 159 -8.43 5.98 -13.45
N LYS A 160 -8.89 4.78 -13.05
CA LYS A 160 -10.13 4.68 -12.26
C LYS A 160 -9.87 5.15 -10.84
N ARG A 161 -10.81 5.89 -10.24
CA ARG A 161 -10.79 6.32 -8.84
C ARG A 161 -10.55 5.14 -7.88
N SER A 162 -11.14 3.98 -8.18
CA SER A 162 -10.95 2.76 -7.39
C SER A 162 -9.50 2.23 -7.37
N GLN A 163 -8.65 2.64 -8.32
CA GLN A 163 -7.25 2.22 -8.43
C GLN A 163 -6.28 3.20 -7.77
N LEU A 164 -6.72 4.43 -7.48
CA LEU A 164 -5.85 5.54 -7.06
C LEU A 164 -5.05 5.20 -5.81
N ALA A 165 -5.72 4.75 -4.75
CA ALA A 165 -5.06 4.43 -3.48
C ALA A 165 -3.97 3.36 -3.64
N LEU A 166 -4.22 2.33 -4.45
CA LEU A 166 -3.22 1.28 -4.69
C LEU A 166 -2.04 1.81 -5.50
N LEU A 167 -2.30 2.56 -6.57
CA LEU A 167 -1.24 3.09 -7.42
C LEU A 167 -0.31 4.03 -6.64
N GLU A 168 -0.88 4.94 -5.85
CA GLU A 168 -0.11 5.83 -4.97
C GLU A 168 0.66 5.04 -3.90
N PHE A 169 0.09 3.96 -3.37
CA PHE A 169 0.77 3.10 -2.41
C PHE A 169 1.97 2.37 -3.04
N VAL A 170 1.79 1.66 -4.16
CA VAL A 170 2.89 0.93 -4.79
C VAL A 170 3.96 1.88 -5.32
N MET A 171 3.58 3.10 -5.73
CA MET A 171 4.51 4.14 -6.16
C MET A 171 5.55 4.46 -5.07
N LYS A 172 5.19 4.42 -3.78
CA LYS A 172 6.13 4.67 -2.67
C LYS A 172 7.37 3.76 -2.75
N SER A 173 7.14 2.48 -3.04
CA SER A 173 8.17 1.43 -3.16
C SER A 173 8.85 1.30 -4.53
N CYS A 174 8.42 2.07 -5.54
CA CYS A 174 9.06 2.03 -6.85
C CYS A 174 10.37 2.80 -6.83
N SER A 175 11.38 2.29 -7.55
CA SER A 175 12.67 2.99 -7.67
C SER A 175 12.51 4.29 -8.45
N ARG A 176 13.14 5.36 -7.94
CA ARG A 176 13.29 6.64 -8.62
C ARG A 176 14.77 6.84 -8.89
N GLU A 177 15.17 6.89 -10.17
CA GLU A 177 16.53 7.32 -10.50
C GLU A 177 16.68 8.81 -10.25
N ASP A 178 17.90 9.34 -10.31
CA ASP A 178 18.13 10.79 -10.29
C ASP A 178 17.80 11.41 -11.67
N ILE A 179 17.25 12.63 -11.70
CA ILE A 179 16.89 13.31 -12.96
C ILE A 179 18.11 13.50 -13.87
N ALA A 180 19.28 13.81 -13.31
CA ALA A 180 20.51 13.99 -14.07
C ALA A 180 20.95 12.68 -14.74
N ILE A 181 20.76 11.53 -14.09
CA ILE A 181 21.00 10.21 -14.68
C ILE A 181 20.04 9.97 -15.85
N MET A 182 18.75 10.25 -15.66
CA MET A 182 17.74 10.15 -16.73
C MET A 182 18.04 11.10 -17.91
N ALA A 183 18.50 12.32 -17.65
CA ALA A 183 18.90 13.30 -18.67
C ALA A 183 20.08 12.77 -19.49
N ARG A 184 21.12 12.24 -18.85
CA ARG A 184 22.26 11.62 -19.55
C ARG A 184 21.81 10.50 -20.47
N ARG A 185 20.88 9.65 -20.02
CA ARG A 185 20.32 8.56 -20.83
C ARG A 185 19.59 9.09 -22.07
N ARG A 186 18.74 10.10 -21.92
CA ARG A 186 18.01 10.73 -23.04
C ARG A 186 18.92 11.44 -24.03
N SER A 187 20.01 12.03 -23.57
CA SER A 187 21.03 12.64 -24.42
C SER A 187 21.98 11.62 -25.08
N GLY A 188 21.80 10.31 -24.86
CA GLY A 188 22.67 9.27 -25.40
C GLY A 188 24.01 9.10 -24.67
N ASN A 189 24.21 9.82 -23.56
CA ASN A 189 25.45 9.83 -22.76
C ASN A 189 25.45 8.81 -21.61
N LEU A 190 24.54 7.84 -21.65
CA LEU A 190 24.45 6.71 -20.72
C LEU A 190 23.72 5.53 -21.39
N SER A 191 24.37 4.36 -21.43
CA SER A 191 23.84 3.14 -22.05
C SER A 191 23.14 2.19 -21.08
N THR A 192 23.24 2.41 -19.77
CA THR A 192 22.57 1.58 -18.76
C THR A 192 21.06 1.75 -18.85
N ALA A 193 20.33 0.63 -18.79
CA ALA A 193 18.87 0.61 -18.78
C ALA A 193 18.29 1.39 -17.59
N PRO A 194 17.04 1.90 -17.70
CA PRO A 194 16.33 2.51 -16.58
C PRO A 194 16.16 1.57 -15.39
N ALA A 195 16.04 2.16 -14.20
CA ALA A 195 15.66 1.41 -13.02
C ALA A 195 14.26 0.82 -13.21
N LYS A 196 14.08 -0.43 -12.79
CA LYS A 196 12.81 -1.15 -12.92
C LYS A 196 11.82 -0.63 -11.87
N GLY A 197 10.67 -0.10 -12.30
CA GLY A 197 9.69 0.38 -11.33
C GLY A 197 8.33 0.78 -11.89
N ASN A 198 7.81 0.12 -12.93
CA ASN A 198 6.48 0.48 -13.46
C ASN A 198 5.39 0.24 -12.38
N PRO A 199 4.68 1.29 -11.93
CA PRO A 199 3.71 1.19 -10.85
C PRO A 199 2.47 0.39 -11.24
N PHE A 200 2.07 0.38 -12.51
CA PHE A 200 0.93 -0.42 -12.99
C PHE A 200 1.22 -1.91 -12.94
N VAL A 201 2.42 -2.31 -13.37
CA VAL A 201 2.86 -3.71 -13.26
C VAL A 201 2.99 -4.11 -11.79
N ARG A 202 3.54 -3.25 -10.93
CA ARG A 202 3.60 -3.53 -9.48
C ARG A 202 2.22 -3.62 -8.85
N ALA A 203 1.27 -2.76 -9.23
CA ALA A 203 -0.11 -2.83 -8.77
C ALA A 203 -0.79 -4.15 -9.20
N GLU A 204 -0.58 -4.59 -10.44
CA GLU A 204 -1.08 -5.87 -10.92
C GLU A 204 -0.50 -7.06 -10.14
N VAL A 205 0.83 -7.07 -9.96
CA VAL A 205 1.53 -8.08 -9.15
C VAL A 205 1.01 -8.09 -7.71
N TRP A 206 0.80 -6.93 -7.12
CA TRP A 206 0.28 -6.81 -5.76
C TRP A 206 -1.15 -7.36 -5.63
N LEU A 207 -2.03 -7.09 -6.60
CA LEU A 207 -3.39 -7.65 -6.65
C LEU A 207 -3.37 -9.16 -6.87
N LYS A 208 -2.47 -9.65 -7.74
CA LYS A 208 -2.28 -11.07 -7.97
C LYS A 208 -1.84 -11.77 -6.69
N TYR A 209 -0.82 -11.27 -6.00
CA TYR A 209 -0.39 -11.87 -4.74
C TYR A 209 -1.50 -11.82 -3.68
N ARG A 210 -2.27 -10.73 -3.58
CA ARG A 210 -3.40 -10.67 -2.64
C ARG A 210 -4.56 -11.60 -2.97
N SER A 211 -4.63 -12.18 -4.18
CA SER A 211 -5.68 -13.12 -4.58
C SER A 211 -5.19 -14.57 -4.63
N GLU A 212 -3.91 -14.80 -4.92
CA GLU A 212 -3.37 -16.12 -5.22
C GLU A 212 -2.19 -16.55 -4.31
N ALA A 213 -1.61 -15.67 -3.48
CA ALA A 213 -0.41 -16.00 -2.72
C ALA A 213 -0.64 -17.16 -1.75
N GLN A 214 -0.08 -18.32 -2.10
CA GLN A 214 0.06 -19.45 -1.19
C GLN A 214 1.48 -19.41 -0.62
N VAL A 215 1.59 -19.44 0.70
CA VAL A 215 2.88 -19.53 1.36
C VAL A 215 2.83 -20.75 2.27
N ALA A 216 3.59 -21.79 1.93
CA ALA A 216 3.60 -23.07 2.63
C ALA A 216 3.91 -22.88 4.12
N LEU A 217 2.89 -22.92 4.97
CA LEU A 217 2.99 -22.76 6.44
C LEU A 217 3.73 -23.98 6.99
N ASP A 218 5.06 -23.99 6.84
CA ASP A 218 5.92 -25.04 7.36
C ASP A 218 6.34 -24.68 8.78
N ASP A 219 6.04 -25.54 9.74
CA ASP A 219 6.08 -25.30 11.19
C ASP A 219 7.51 -25.11 11.77
N GLY A 220 8.53 -24.98 10.91
CA GLY A 220 9.94 -24.87 11.31
C GLY A 220 10.75 -23.77 10.64
N VAL A 221 10.24 -23.09 9.60
CA VAL A 221 11.00 -22.05 8.89
C VAL A 221 10.66 -20.68 9.47
N LYS A 222 11.65 -20.08 10.17
CA LYS A 222 11.60 -18.70 10.65
C LYS A 222 11.43 -17.74 9.47
N ARG A 223 10.21 -17.30 9.20
CA ARG A 223 9.93 -16.40 8.07
C ARG A 223 10.27 -14.96 8.41
N MET A 224 11.00 -14.32 7.51
CA MET A 224 11.20 -12.87 7.53
C MET A 224 9.97 -12.17 6.93
N GLN A 225 9.80 -10.89 7.26
CA GLN A 225 8.75 -10.07 6.65
C GLN A 225 9.11 -9.71 5.21
N ASP A 226 8.24 -10.04 4.25
CA ASP A 226 8.37 -9.69 2.83
C ASP A 226 6.99 -9.43 2.16
N GLU A 227 7.01 -9.04 0.88
CA GLU A 227 5.78 -8.78 0.11
C GLU A 227 4.90 -10.03 -0.03
N ALA A 228 5.49 -11.23 -0.07
CA ALA A 228 4.76 -12.49 -0.24
C ALA A 228 3.99 -12.87 1.03
N LEU A 229 4.62 -12.75 2.20
CA LEU A 229 3.97 -12.96 3.50
C LEU A 229 2.85 -11.94 3.69
N ALA A 230 3.10 -10.66 3.41
CA ALA A 230 2.09 -9.60 3.53
C ALA A 230 0.87 -9.87 2.64
N ALA A 231 1.11 -10.28 1.40
CA ALA A 231 0.03 -10.60 0.48
C ALA A 231 -0.74 -11.87 0.86
N ALA A 232 -0.07 -12.86 1.44
CA ALA A 232 -0.71 -14.08 1.92
C ALA A 232 -1.59 -13.82 3.15
N ILE A 233 -1.11 -13.04 4.12
CA ILE A 233 -1.93 -12.60 5.27
C ILE A 233 -3.15 -11.85 4.76
N ALA A 234 -2.96 -10.89 3.84
CA ALA A 234 -4.06 -10.15 3.25
C ALA A 234 -5.05 -11.04 2.51
N ARG A 235 -4.59 -12.00 1.70
CA ARG A 235 -5.47 -12.94 0.97
C ARG A 235 -6.34 -13.74 1.93
N VAL A 236 -5.71 -14.37 2.93
CA VAL A 236 -6.41 -15.23 3.88
C VAL A 236 -7.38 -14.43 4.72
N TRP A 237 -7.01 -13.20 5.11
CA TRP A 237 -7.91 -12.30 5.79
C TRP A 237 -9.09 -11.90 4.90
N LEU A 238 -8.85 -11.49 3.65
CA LEU A 238 -9.90 -11.08 2.70
C LEU A 238 -10.85 -12.23 2.31
N ALA A 239 -10.41 -13.48 2.44
CA ALA A 239 -11.23 -14.67 2.20
C ALA A 239 -12.22 -14.97 3.34
N LEU A 240 -12.04 -14.38 4.52
CA LEU A 240 -12.95 -14.55 5.64
C LEU A 240 -14.32 -13.88 5.39
N PRO A 241 -15.42 -14.46 5.90
CA PRO A 241 -16.72 -13.80 5.88
C PRO A 241 -16.68 -12.44 6.60
N ASP A 242 -17.43 -11.46 6.08
CA ASP A 242 -17.47 -10.09 6.62
C ASP A 242 -17.77 -10.04 8.11
N ALA A 243 -18.75 -10.83 8.57
CA ALA A 243 -19.11 -10.92 10.00
C ALA A 243 -17.95 -11.41 10.89
N VAL A 244 -17.10 -12.30 10.37
CA VAL A 244 -15.92 -12.81 11.08
C VAL A 244 -14.84 -11.72 11.13
N ARG A 245 -14.63 -11.02 10.01
CA ARG A 245 -13.68 -9.90 9.93
C ARG A 245 -14.07 -8.75 10.84
N GLU A 246 -15.35 -8.37 10.88
CA GLU A 246 -15.86 -7.29 11.74
C GLU A 246 -15.70 -7.61 13.23
N LYS A 247 -15.94 -8.87 13.59
CA LYS A 247 -15.81 -9.33 14.98
C LYS A 247 -14.36 -9.45 15.43
N GLY A 248 -13.47 -9.96 14.57
CA GLY A 248 -12.05 -10.15 14.91
C GLY A 248 -11.19 -8.91 14.74
N TRP A 249 -11.49 -8.08 13.74
CA TRP A 249 -10.68 -6.93 13.33
C TRP A 249 -11.55 -5.68 13.12
N PRO A 250 -12.19 -5.15 14.18
CA PRO A 250 -13.04 -3.97 14.08
C PRO A 250 -12.29 -2.74 13.56
N ALA A 251 -11.00 -2.60 13.85
CA ALA A 251 -10.16 -1.50 13.36
C ALA A 251 -10.00 -1.49 11.82
N TRP A 252 -9.96 -2.67 11.19
CA TRP A 252 -9.80 -2.83 9.75
C TRP A 252 -11.11 -2.76 8.97
N THR A 253 -12.23 -2.94 9.66
CA THR A 253 -13.58 -3.01 9.07
C THR A 253 -14.41 -1.76 9.32
N SER A 254 -14.09 -0.97 10.36
CA SER A 254 -14.82 0.24 10.69
C SER A 254 -14.74 1.27 9.56
N LYS A 255 -15.91 1.79 9.15
CA LYS A 255 -16.03 2.99 8.29
C LYS A 255 -15.22 4.19 8.82
N GLN A 256 -14.83 4.22 10.10
CA GLN A 256 -13.95 5.24 10.69
C GLN A 256 -12.50 5.18 10.18
N ALA A 257 -12.07 4.05 9.61
CA ALA A 257 -10.90 3.99 8.74
C ALA A 257 -11.11 4.74 7.41
N ARG A 258 -12.15 5.57 7.25
CA ARG A 258 -12.35 6.54 6.15
C ARG A 258 -12.34 8.01 6.59
N ALA A 259 -12.13 8.34 7.86
CA ALA A 259 -12.07 9.74 8.30
C ALA A 259 -10.73 10.39 7.89
N PRO A 260 -10.72 11.56 7.22
CA PRO A 260 -9.50 12.18 6.72
C PRO A 260 -8.49 12.39 7.85
N VAL A 261 -7.23 12.02 7.60
CA VAL A 261 -6.13 12.38 8.50
C VAL A 261 -6.03 13.91 8.48
N ALA A 262 -6.34 14.55 9.62
CA ALA A 262 -6.09 15.98 9.78
C ALA A 262 -4.57 16.17 9.83
N PHE A 263 -4.00 16.79 8.79
CA PHE A 263 -2.60 17.19 8.78
C PHE A 263 -2.41 18.50 9.58
N PRO A 264 -1.24 18.68 10.22
CA PRO A 264 -0.91 19.90 10.96
C PRO A 264 -0.93 21.13 10.06
N ALA A 265 -1.34 22.27 10.63
CA ALA A 265 -1.56 23.54 9.93
C ALA A 265 -0.32 24.11 9.21
N SER A 266 0.87 23.54 9.39
CA SER A 266 2.13 23.97 8.76
C SER A 266 2.29 23.52 7.30
N MET A 267 1.34 22.77 6.74
CA MET A 267 1.32 22.31 5.33
C MET A 267 0.05 22.75 4.58
N GLN A 268 -0.50 23.91 4.94
CA GLN A 268 -1.48 24.62 4.10
C GLN A 268 -0.80 25.88 3.53
N PRO A 269 -1.09 26.26 2.27
CA PRO A 269 -0.45 27.40 1.63
C PRO A 269 -0.72 28.72 2.36
#